data_AF-A0A3S1A2X3-F1
#
_entry.id   AF-A0A3S1A2X3-F1
#
_cell.length_a   1.000
_cell.length_b   1.000
_cell.length_c   1.000
_cell.angle_alpha   90.00
_cell.angle_beta   90.00
_cell.angle_gamma   90.00
#
_symmetry.space_group_name_H-M   'P 1'
#
loop_
_entity.id
_entity.type
_entity.pdbx_description
1 polymer ?
#
loop_
_entity_poly.entity_id
_entity_poly.type
_entity_poly.pdbx_seq_one_letter_code
_entity_poly.pdbx_strand_id
1 'polypeptide(L)'
;GANYVDSGALSGLGTKALVPGADCPDSATLIPSTVWNQHGGEPGRYDAALCMFEINNAYPLRRDLKYRKRNGFYGGMLDSVLTLRAILAVGSYDYVIDFIFHQNGVMETRLMSTGFIMGNVFRAVERQYGFRIEETLTANLHHHMFHLKVDLDVSGTSNRYETLNVEPMETKLCWDKSRDYAQTKFTTHLKRTEQEALYKYDFNHPKYHIVHNDARRNQWGEKRAFR
;
A
#
# COMPACT_ATOMS: atom_id res chain seq x y z
N GLY A 1 -24.94 4.20 15.39
CA GLY A 1 -23.86 4.34 14.40
C GLY A 1 -24.04 3.29 13.34
N ALA A 2 -23.90 3.66 12.06
CA ALA A 2 -23.90 2.70 10.96
C ALA A 2 -22.48 2.13 10.83
N ASN A 3 -22.35 0.80 10.85
CA ASN A 3 -21.09 0.11 10.64
C ASN A 3 -21.24 -0.74 9.39
N TYR A 4 -20.57 -0.34 8.31
CA TYR A 4 -20.57 -1.09 7.06
C TYR A 4 -19.38 -2.03 7.02
N VAL A 5 -19.66 -3.30 6.69
CA VAL A 5 -18.65 -4.31 6.41
C VAL A 5 -18.83 -4.71 4.96
N ASP A 6 -18.14 -3.98 4.09
CA ASP A 6 -18.41 -4.02 2.65
C ASP A 6 -17.93 -5.31 1.97
N SER A 7 -17.28 -6.24 2.68
CA SER A 7 -16.76 -7.50 2.08
C SER A 7 -17.84 -8.28 1.30
N GLY A 8 -19.10 -8.27 1.76
CA GLY A 8 -20.22 -8.87 1.05
C GLY A 8 -20.61 -8.14 -0.24
N ALA A 9 -20.40 -6.82 -0.32
CA ALA A 9 -20.66 -6.00 -1.50
C ALA A 9 -19.45 -5.87 -2.44
N LEU A 10 -18.23 -5.93 -1.91
CA LEU A 10 -16.97 -5.94 -2.66
C LEU A 10 -16.72 -7.27 -3.40
N SER A 11 -17.48 -8.31 -3.06
CA SER A 11 -17.50 -9.62 -3.74
C SER A 11 -18.18 -9.53 -5.11
N GLY A 12 -17.56 -8.84 -6.08
CA GLY A 12 -18.02 -8.72 -7.47
C GLY A 12 -19.27 -7.85 -7.69
N LEU A 13 -20.13 -7.66 -6.69
CA LEU A 13 -21.35 -6.84 -6.82
C LEU A 13 -21.07 -5.35 -7.02
N GLY A 14 -20.02 -4.84 -6.38
CA GLY A 14 -19.54 -3.47 -6.56
C GLY A 14 -18.72 -3.26 -7.83
N THR A 15 -18.36 -4.32 -8.57
CA THR A 15 -17.62 -4.17 -9.82
C THR A 15 -18.52 -3.53 -10.87
N LYS A 16 -18.04 -2.43 -11.45
CA LYS A 16 -18.66 -1.72 -12.58
C LYS A 16 -17.65 -1.59 -13.71
N ALA A 17 -18.15 -1.30 -14.93
CA ALA A 17 -17.27 -1.02 -16.05
C ALA A 17 -16.56 0.32 -15.83
N LEU A 18 -15.24 0.30 -15.92
CA LEU A 18 -14.37 1.47 -15.88
C LEU A 18 -14.55 2.30 -17.15
N VAL A 19 -14.44 3.62 -17.00
CA VAL A 19 -14.53 4.60 -18.08
C VAL A 19 -13.11 4.94 -18.59
N PRO A 20 -12.74 4.55 -19.82
CA PRO A 20 -11.44 4.88 -20.40
C PRO A 20 -11.23 6.40 -20.49
N GLY A 21 -10.01 6.85 -20.21
CA GLY A 21 -9.63 8.26 -20.17
C GLY A 21 -9.97 8.98 -18.86
N ALA A 22 -10.95 8.47 -18.09
CA ALA A 22 -11.33 9.01 -16.79
C ALA A 22 -10.79 8.17 -15.63
N ASP A 23 -11.14 6.88 -15.59
CA ASP A 23 -10.74 5.95 -14.52
C ASP A 23 -9.34 5.39 -14.76
N CYS A 24 -8.95 5.26 -16.03
CA CYS A 24 -7.67 4.73 -16.48
C CYS A 24 -7.16 5.55 -17.68
N PRO A 25 -5.84 5.60 -17.94
CA PRO A 25 -5.31 6.23 -19.15
C PRO A 25 -5.90 5.61 -20.43
N ASP A 26 -5.99 6.39 -21.51
CA ASP A 26 -6.49 5.91 -22.81
C ASP A 26 -5.67 4.75 -23.37
N SER A 27 -4.39 4.64 -22.98
CA SER A 27 -3.48 3.56 -23.37
C SER A 27 -3.66 2.27 -22.55
N ALA A 28 -4.61 2.24 -21.61
CA ALA A 28 -4.82 1.08 -20.75
C ALA A 28 -5.41 -0.10 -21.52
N THR A 29 -4.96 -1.30 -21.17
CA THR A 29 -5.64 -2.54 -21.56
C THR A 29 -6.79 -2.78 -20.60
N LEU A 30 -8.02 -2.80 -21.12
CA LEU A 30 -9.22 -3.14 -20.36
C LEU A 30 -9.36 -4.65 -20.27
N ILE A 31 -9.63 -5.15 -19.07
CA ILE A 31 -9.75 -6.59 -18.79
C ILE A 31 -11.19 -6.86 -18.34
N PRO A 32 -11.93 -7.73 -19.04
CA PRO A 32 -13.29 -8.06 -18.70
C PRO A 32 -13.35 -8.97 -17.46
N SER A 33 -14.46 -8.91 -16.73
CA SER A 33 -14.79 -9.85 -15.66
C SER A 33 -16.25 -10.25 -15.72
N THR A 34 -16.54 -11.50 -15.37
CA THR A 34 -17.90 -12.03 -15.25
C THR A 34 -18.16 -12.35 -13.80
N VAL A 35 -19.20 -11.75 -13.23
CA VAL A 35 -19.59 -11.92 -11.83
C VAL A 35 -21.07 -12.28 -11.75
N TRP A 36 -21.47 -13.00 -10.70
CA TRP A 36 -22.87 -13.37 -10.52
C TRP A 36 -23.72 -12.14 -10.21
N ASN A 37 -24.77 -11.88 -11.01
CA ASN A 37 -25.66 -10.75 -10.76
C ASN A 37 -26.86 -11.18 -9.89
N GLN A 38 -26.95 -10.61 -8.69
CA GLN A 38 -28.05 -10.86 -7.75
C GLN A 38 -29.45 -10.46 -8.27
N HIS A 39 -29.54 -9.61 -9.28
CA HIS A 39 -30.82 -9.15 -9.84
C HIS A 39 -31.32 -9.98 -11.03
N GLY A 40 -30.42 -10.70 -11.70
CA GLY A 40 -30.72 -11.35 -12.99
C GLY A 40 -30.83 -12.87 -12.95
N GLY A 41 -30.40 -13.52 -11.85
CA GLY A 41 -30.30 -14.98 -11.78
C GLY A 41 -29.24 -15.58 -12.71
N GLU A 42 -28.45 -14.75 -13.38
CA GLU A 42 -27.45 -15.12 -14.39
C GLU A 42 -26.15 -14.32 -14.16
N PRO A 43 -24.99 -14.82 -14.62
CA PRO A 43 -23.74 -14.06 -14.59
C PRO A 43 -23.81 -12.80 -15.47
N GLY A 44 -23.41 -11.65 -14.92
CA GLY A 44 -23.21 -10.41 -15.65
C GLY A 44 -21.75 -10.23 -16.06
N ARG A 45 -21.51 -9.85 -17.32
CA ARG A 45 -20.18 -9.54 -17.84
C ARG A 45 -19.96 -8.03 -17.86
N TYR A 46 -18.83 -7.58 -17.33
CA TYR A 46 -18.36 -6.21 -17.40
C TYR A 46 -17.10 -6.18 -18.28
N ASP A 47 -17.16 -5.55 -19.44
CA ASP A 47 -16.08 -5.60 -20.43
C ASP A 47 -14.82 -4.82 -20.02
N ALA A 48 -14.98 -3.85 -19.11
CA ALA A 48 -13.90 -3.04 -18.55
C ALA A 48 -13.89 -3.13 -17.02
N ALA A 49 -13.90 -4.34 -16.45
CA ALA A 49 -13.95 -4.53 -14.99
C ALA A 49 -12.64 -4.13 -14.28
N LEU A 50 -11.53 -4.28 -14.99
CA LEU A 50 -10.17 -4.00 -14.55
C LEU A 50 -9.46 -3.25 -15.68
N CYS A 51 -8.44 -2.49 -15.34
CA CYS A 51 -7.54 -1.94 -16.34
C CYS A 51 -6.08 -2.15 -15.94
N MET A 52 -5.23 -2.39 -16.93
CA MET A 52 -3.79 -2.55 -16.75
C MET A 52 -3.06 -1.57 -17.65
N PHE A 53 -2.14 -0.78 -17.09
CA PHE A 53 -1.44 0.27 -17.80
C PHE A 53 -0.06 0.53 -17.21
N GLU A 54 0.87 0.98 -18.06
CA GLU A 54 2.14 1.54 -17.61
C GLU A 54 2.03 3.06 -17.54
N ILE A 55 2.54 3.68 -16.47
CA ILE A 55 2.57 5.13 -16.32
C ILE A 55 3.91 5.61 -15.78
N ASN A 56 4.40 6.73 -16.30
CA ASN A 56 5.54 7.44 -15.76
C ASN A 56 5.07 8.34 -14.60
N ASN A 57 5.57 8.10 -13.39
CA ASN A 57 5.23 8.89 -12.21
C ASN A 57 5.83 10.31 -12.21
N ALA A 58 6.44 10.73 -13.31
CA ALA A 58 7.12 12.02 -13.50
C ALA A 58 8.23 12.28 -12.49
N TYR A 59 8.82 11.23 -11.93
CA TYR A 59 9.97 11.28 -11.02
C TYR A 59 11.03 10.25 -11.43
N PRO A 60 12.33 10.47 -11.21
CA PRO A 60 13.34 9.44 -11.48
C PRO A 60 13.31 8.35 -10.40
N LEU A 61 13.25 7.09 -10.81
CA LEU A 61 13.45 5.93 -9.92
C LEU A 61 14.83 6.00 -9.25
N ARG A 62 15.85 6.39 -10.03
CA ARG A 62 17.21 6.67 -9.53
C ARG A 62 17.90 7.68 -10.43
N ARG A 63 18.76 8.50 -9.83
CA ARG A 63 19.68 9.37 -10.57
C ARG A 63 20.96 9.62 -9.79
N ASP A 64 22.06 9.81 -10.50
CA ASP A 64 23.30 10.35 -9.96
C ASP A 64 23.95 11.31 -10.95
N LEU A 65 24.57 12.38 -10.43
CA LEU A 65 25.32 13.36 -11.20
C LEU A 65 26.59 13.73 -10.44
N LYS A 66 27.76 13.50 -11.05
CA LYS A 66 29.07 13.80 -10.44
C LYS A 66 29.81 14.90 -11.21
N TYR A 67 29.43 16.17 -11.00
CA TYR A 67 30.00 17.30 -11.75
C TYR A 67 31.44 17.70 -11.36
N ARG A 68 31.90 17.37 -10.15
CA ARG A 68 33.23 17.77 -9.62
C ARG A 68 34.36 16.79 -9.92
N LYS A 69 34.10 15.67 -10.59
CA LYS A 69 35.12 14.66 -10.91
C LYS A 69 35.63 14.89 -12.32
N ARG A 70 36.94 14.71 -12.54
CA ARG A 70 37.59 14.81 -13.86
C ARG A 70 36.96 13.90 -14.92
N ASN A 71 36.33 12.79 -14.49
CA ASN A 71 35.49 11.90 -15.29
C ASN A 71 34.04 11.90 -14.75
N GLY A 72 33.42 13.08 -14.68
CA GLY A 72 32.04 13.21 -14.23
C GLY A 72 31.07 12.46 -15.15
N PHE A 73 29.95 12.00 -14.59
CA PHE A 73 28.90 11.31 -15.34
C PHE A 73 27.52 11.72 -14.84
N TYR A 74 26.52 11.48 -15.69
CA TYR A 74 25.11 11.41 -15.33
C TYR A 74 24.60 9.99 -15.62
N GLY A 75 23.84 9.42 -14.69
CA GLY A 75 23.10 8.19 -14.91
C GLY A 75 21.74 8.29 -14.24
N GLY A 76 20.68 8.03 -14.99
CA GLY A 76 19.31 8.14 -14.50
C GLY A 76 18.41 7.04 -15.06
N MET A 77 17.30 6.81 -14.37
CA MET A 77 16.22 5.92 -14.81
C MET A 77 14.90 6.54 -14.35
N LEU A 78 13.92 6.60 -15.25
CA LEU A 78 12.58 7.10 -14.95
C LEU A 78 11.79 6.07 -14.13
N ASP A 79 10.94 6.56 -13.23
CA ASP A 79 9.99 5.73 -12.49
C ASP A 79 8.76 5.46 -13.37
N SER A 80 8.73 4.28 -13.98
CA SER A 80 7.65 3.84 -14.86
C SER A 80 7.08 2.56 -14.29
N VAL A 81 5.85 2.63 -13.83
CA VAL A 81 5.22 1.57 -13.04
C VAL A 81 4.12 0.91 -13.85
N LEU A 82 3.99 -0.40 -13.69
CA LEU A 82 2.83 -1.14 -14.19
C LEU A 82 1.76 -1.13 -13.11
N THR A 83 0.54 -0.71 -13.45
CA THR A 83 -0.57 -0.64 -12.52
C THR A 83 -1.71 -1.53 -13.01
N LEU A 84 -2.20 -2.41 -12.13
CA LEU A 84 -3.48 -3.09 -12.26
C LEU A 84 -4.47 -2.39 -11.33
N ARG A 85 -5.55 -1.84 -11.90
CA ARG A 85 -6.57 -1.08 -11.18
C ARG A 85 -7.93 -1.76 -11.24
N ALA A 86 -8.63 -1.71 -10.11
CA ALA A 86 -10.06 -1.99 -9.97
C ALA A 86 -10.76 -0.80 -9.31
N ILE A 87 -12.01 -0.54 -9.69
CA ILE A 87 -12.88 0.41 -8.95
C ILE A 87 -14.13 -0.34 -8.52
N LEU A 88 -14.48 -0.22 -7.24
CA LEU A 88 -15.62 -0.87 -6.63
C LEU A 88 -16.59 0.19 -6.12
N ALA A 89 -17.76 0.28 -6.75
CA ALA A 89 -18.84 1.17 -6.37
C ALA A 89 -19.76 0.48 -5.36
N VAL A 90 -19.77 0.96 -4.11
CA VAL A 90 -20.58 0.40 -3.02
C VAL A 90 -21.40 1.52 -2.39
N GLY A 91 -22.71 1.48 -2.61
CA GLY A 91 -23.63 2.51 -2.13
C GLY A 91 -23.28 3.87 -2.76
N SER A 92 -22.89 4.82 -1.92
CA SER A 92 -22.50 6.16 -2.36
C SER A 92 -20.99 6.32 -2.60
N TYR A 93 -20.18 5.33 -2.23
CA TYR A 93 -18.72 5.40 -2.30
C TYR A 93 -18.16 4.61 -3.48
N ASP A 94 -17.05 5.10 -4.02
CA ASP A 94 -16.25 4.45 -5.05
C ASP A 94 -14.85 4.20 -4.49
N TYR A 95 -14.45 2.93 -4.40
CA TYR A 95 -13.13 2.54 -3.91
C TYR A 95 -12.21 2.19 -5.07
N VAL A 96 -11.16 2.99 -5.25
CA VAL A 96 -10.10 2.72 -6.24
C VAL A 96 -9.01 1.88 -5.58
N ILE A 97 -8.70 0.74 -6.17
CA ILE A 97 -7.71 -0.22 -5.68
C ILE A 97 -6.67 -0.42 -6.76
N ASP A 98 -5.43 -0.03 -6.48
CA ASP A 98 -4.29 -0.22 -7.37
C ASP A 98 -3.31 -1.24 -6.79
N PHE A 99 -2.87 -2.16 -7.64
CA PHE A 99 -1.65 -2.93 -7.44
C PHE A 99 -0.60 -2.42 -8.42
N ILE A 100 0.48 -1.85 -7.87
CA ILE A 100 1.50 -1.10 -8.60
C ILE A 100 2.82 -1.85 -8.51
N PHE A 101 3.42 -2.13 -9.65
CA PHE A 101 4.66 -2.88 -9.79
C PHE A 101 5.77 -1.95 -10.29
N HIS A 102 6.79 -1.76 -9.46
CA HIS A 102 7.91 -0.88 -9.72
C HIS A 102 9.08 -1.64 -10.36
N GLN A 103 9.89 -0.98 -11.21
CA GLN A 103 10.98 -1.65 -11.93
C GLN A 103 12.11 -2.17 -11.02
N ASN A 104 12.17 -1.71 -9.77
CA ASN A 104 13.12 -2.18 -8.75
C ASN A 104 12.63 -3.42 -7.96
N GLY A 105 11.45 -3.96 -8.31
CA GLY A 105 10.84 -5.11 -7.64
C GLY A 105 9.96 -4.76 -6.43
N VAL A 106 9.77 -3.47 -6.14
CA VAL A 106 8.78 -3.03 -5.13
C VAL A 106 7.37 -3.26 -5.67
N MET A 107 6.49 -3.76 -4.81
CA MET A 107 5.06 -3.83 -5.05
C MET A 107 4.36 -2.90 -4.07
N GLU A 108 3.46 -2.07 -4.56
CA GLU A 108 2.67 -1.13 -3.78
C GLU A 108 1.18 -1.43 -3.97
N THR A 109 0.44 -1.46 -2.88
CA THR A 109 -1.02 -1.48 -2.91
C THR A 109 -1.51 -0.11 -2.47
N ARG A 110 -2.36 0.52 -3.29
CA ARG A 110 -2.96 1.81 -2.97
C ARG A 110 -4.47 1.67 -2.94
N LEU A 111 -5.07 2.19 -1.86
CA LEU A 111 -6.52 2.29 -1.72
C LEU A 111 -6.91 3.75 -1.60
N MET A 112 -7.90 4.15 -2.38
CA MET A 112 -8.49 5.48 -2.36
C MET A 112 -10.01 5.37 -2.29
N SER A 113 -10.62 6.28 -1.54
CA SER A 113 -12.08 6.43 -1.46
C SER A 113 -12.48 7.73 -2.14
N THR A 114 -13.47 7.66 -3.02
CA THR A 114 -14.13 8.81 -3.67
C THR A 114 -15.65 8.57 -3.72
N GLY A 115 -16.37 9.35 -4.53
CA GLY A 115 -17.83 9.32 -4.60
C GLY A 115 -18.48 10.29 -3.60
N PHE A 116 -19.72 10.00 -3.24
CA PHE A 116 -20.53 10.83 -2.35
C PHE A 116 -20.43 10.36 -0.90
N ILE A 117 -20.26 11.31 0.01
CA ILE A 117 -20.28 11.04 1.44
C ILE A 117 -21.69 10.65 1.90
N MET A 118 -21.77 9.77 2.89
CA MET A 118 -23.05 9.46 3.53
C MET A 118 -23.38 10.52 4.60
N GLY A 119 -24.34 11.39 4.28
CA GLY A 119 -24.80 12.48 5.16
C GLY A 119 -26.17 12.25 5.79
N ASN A 120 -26.48 13.07 6.80
CA ASN A 120 -27.77 13.09 7.50
C ASN A 120 -28.44 14.47 7.40
N VAL A 121 -29.74 14.56 7.70
CA VAL A 121 -30.42 15.86 7.80
C VAL A 121 -29.81 16.70 8.92
N PHE A 122 -29.46 17.95 8.62
CA PHE A 122 -28.88 18.86 9.60
C PHE A 122 -29.87 19.24 10.70
N ARG A 123 -29.44 19.06 11.94
CA ARG A 123 -30.04 19.61 13.16
C ARG A 123 -28.92 20.15 14.03
N ALA A 124 -29.20 21.15 14.86
CA ALA A 124 -28.17 21.77 15.71
C ALA A 124 -27.38 20.75 16.57
N VAL A 125 -28.06 19.69 17.01
CA VAL A 125 -27.48 18.58 17.80
C VAL A 125 -26.43 17.75 17.04
N GLU A 126 -26.40 17.79 15.70
CA GLU A 126 -25.49 17.00 14.86
C GLU A 126 -24.08 17.60 14.76
N ARG A 127 -23.88 18.85 15.20
CA ARG A 127 -22.57 19.54 15.11
C ARG A 127 -21.45 18.84 15.89
N GLN A 128 -21.78 18.00 16.86
CA GLN A 128 -20.82 17.20 17.60
C GLN A 128 -20.39 15.92 16.86
N TYR A 129 -21.10 15.54 15.79
CA TYR A 129 -20.87 14.30 15.03
C TYR A 129 -20.47 14.57 13.57
N GLY A 130 -20.30 15.83 13.17
CA GLY A 130 -20.02 16.18 11.79
C GLY A 130 -20.13 17.67 11.51
N PHE A 131 -19.86 18.04 10.26
CA PHE A 131 -19.95 19.43 9.80
C PHE A 131 -21.20 19.62 8.94
N ARG A 132 -21.89 20.75 9.11
CA ARG A 132 -22.94 21.16 8.16
C ARG A 132 -22.26 21.61 6.87
N ILE A 133 -22.59 20.98 5.74
CA ILE A 133 -22.00 21.28 4.44
C ILE A 133 -23.00 21.88 3.45
N GLU A 134 -24.30 21.76 3.73
CA GLU A 134 -25.39 22.38 2.95
C GLU A 134 -26.51 22.87 3.87
N GLU A 135 -27.55 23.49 3.31
CA GLU A 135 -28.70 23.99 4.08
C GLU A 135 -29.30 22.90 4.99
N THR A 136 -29.47 21.69 4.49
CA THR A 136 -30.12 20.60 5.24
C THR A 136 -29.21 19.39 5.45
N LEU A 137 -27.89 19.49 5.27
CA LEU A 137 -26.99 18.33 5.26
C LEU A 137 -25.85 18.44 6.28
N THR A 138 -25.70 17.39 7.08
CA THR A 138 -24.51 17.12 7.89
C THR A 138 -23.64 16.06 7.23
N ALA A 139 -22.35 16.36 7.05
CA ALA A 139 -21.29 15.41 6.74
C ALA A 139 -20.84 14.71 8.02
N ASN A 140 -21.21 13.44 8.17
CA ASN A 140 -20.93 12.67 9.38
C ASN A 140 -19.45 12.30 9.51
N LEU A 141 -18.94 12.33 10.74
CA LEU A 141 -17.66 11.74 11.11
C LEU A 141 -17.72 10.21 10.94
N HIS A 142 -16.73 9.64 10.25
CA HIS A 142 -16.59 8.20 10.06
C HIS A 142 -15.12 7.84 9.82
N HIS A 143 -14.79 6.54 9.91
CA HIS A 143 -13.48 6.01 9.58
C HIS A 143 -13.60 5.00 8.44
N HIS A 144 -12.62 5.03 7.53
CA HIS A 144 -12.39 3.94 6.60
C HIS A 144 -11.28 3.04 7.13
N MET A 145 -11.55 1.74 7.16
CA MET A 145 -10.57 0.71 7.55
C MET A 145 -10.54 -0.35 6.47
N PHE A 146 -9.35 -0.64 5.94
CA PHE A 146 -9.14 -1.64 4.91
C PHE A 146 -8.28 -2.77 5.47
N HIS A 147 -8.54 -4.00 5.03
CA HIS A 147 -7.79 -5.18 5.44
C HIS A 147 -7.33 -5.95 4.20
N LEU A 148 -6.04 -6.23 4.13
CA LEU A 148 -5.39 -6.92 3.01
C LEU A 148 -4.73 -8.20 3.52
N LYS A 149 -4.90 -9.30 2.79
CA LYS A 149 -4.06 -10.49 2.98
C LYS A 149 -2.81 -10.34 2.11
N VAL A 150 -1.63 -10.43 2.72
CA VAL A 150 -0.33 -10.45 2.03
C VAL A 150 0.36 -11.77 2.34
N ASP A 151 0.30 -12.71 1.40
CA ASP A 151 0.84 -14.06 1.53
C ASP A 151 2.23 -14.12 0.86
N LEU A 152 3.28 -13.85 1.63
CA LEU A 152 4.65 -13.73 1.10
C LEU A 152 5.39 -15.06 1.19
N ASP A 153 5.76 -15.59 0.03
CA ASP A 153 6.66 -16.75 -0.11
C ASP A 153 8.06 -16.32 -0.57
N VAL A 154 8.81 -15.68 0.32
CA VAL A 154 10.15 -15.19 0.04
C VAL A 154 11.11 -16.35 -0.22
N SER A 155 11.45 -16.57 -1.49
CA SER A 155 12.35 -17.66 -1.92
C SER A 155 11.88 -19.08 -1.51
N GLY A 156 10.56 -19.26 -1.41
CA GLY A 156 9.89 -20.47 -0.93
C GLY A 156 9.02 -20.21 0.29
N THR A 157 8.26 -21.22 0.73
CA THR A 157 7.20 -21.10 1.75
C THR A 157 7.69 -21.09 3.20
N SER A 158 8.89 -21.59 3.48
CA SER A 158 9.43 -21.60 4.84
C SER A 158 10.10 -20.26 5.18
N ASN A 159 9.31 -19.33 5.70
CA ASN A 159 9.76 -17.97 6.04
C ASN A 159 9.77 -17.70 7.54
N ARG A 160 10.39 -16.58 7.92
CA ARG A 160 10.43 -16.01 9.27
C ARG A 160 10.11 -14.53 9.19
N TYR A 161 9.53 -14.02 10.27
CA TYR A 161 9.17 -12.61 10.40
C TYR A 161 9.93 -11.98 11.57
N GLU A 162 10.55 -10.84 11.31
CA GLU A 162 11.25 -10.06 12.33
C GLU A 162 11.04 -8.56 12.12
N THR A 163 11.26 -7.80 13.18
CA THR A 163 11.34 -6.33 13.10
C THR A 163 12.79 -5.88 13.25
N LEU A 164 13.25 -4.97 12.41
CA LEU A 164 14.54 -4.30 12.52
C LEU A 164 14.34 -2.86 12.98
N ASN A 165 15.05 -2.49 14.06
CA ASN A 165 15.10 -1.15 14.62
C ASN A 165 16.45 -0.49 14.34
N VAL A 166 16.46 0.83 14.24
CA VAL A 166 17.67 1.65 14.25
C VAL A 166 17.73 2.36 15.59
N GLU A 167 18.75 2.07 16.38
CA GLU A 167 18.85 2.52 17.77
C GLU A 167 20.21 3.17 18.04
N PRO A 168 20.29 4.22 18.87
CA PRO A 168 21.57 4.76 19.32
C PRO A 168 22.31 3.73 20.19
N MET A 169 23.63 3.74 20.07
CA MET A 169 24.55 2.92 20.85
C MET A 169 25.80 3.74 21.18
N GLU A 170 26.13 3.80 22.46
CA GLU A 170 27.43 4.27 22.92
C GLU A 170 28.41 3.10 22.97
N THR A 171 29.61 3.33 22.46
CA THR A 171 30.70 2.36 22.48
C THR A 171 32.05 3.08 22.55
N LYS A 172 33.13 2.32 22.63
CA LYS A 172 34.49 2.85 22.50
C LYS A 172 34.97 2.72 21.05
N LEU A 173 35.80 3.65 20.58
CA LEU A 173 36.44 3.49 19.27
C LEU A 173 37.31 2.23 19.26
N CYS A 174 37.22 1.44 18.19
CA CYS A 174 37.96 0.18 18.11
C CYS A 174 39.48 0.38 18.06
N TRP A 175 39.93 1.54 17.56
CA TRP A 175 41.35 1.93 17.53
C TRP A 175 41.78 2.83 18.69
N ASP A 176 40.86 3.30 19.55
CA ASP A 176 41.18 4.13 20.72
C ASP A 176 40.14 3.93 21.83
N LYS A 177 40.44 3.03 22.77
CA LYS A 177 39.51 2.65 23.85
C LYS A 177 39.32 3.74 24.91
N SER A 178 40.12 4.81 24.88
CA SER A 178 39.96 5.93 25.83
C SER A 178 38.78 6.82 25.45
N ARG A 179 38.36 6.81 24.18
CA ARG A 179 37.36 7.72 23.64
C ARG A 179 35.99 7.06 23.50
N ASP A 180 34.98 7.75 24.02
CA ASP A 180 33.59 7.41 23.76
C ASP A 180 33.18 7.79 22.33
N TYR A 181 32.30 6.97 21.77
CA TYR A 181 31.77 7.11 20.43
C TYR A 181 30.31 6.70 20.40
N ALA A 182 29.45 7.63 19.98
CA ALA A 182 28.06 7.36 19.73
C ALA A 182 27.85 7.00 18.24
N GLN A 183 27.13 5.92 18.00
CA GLN A 183 26.71 5.51 16.67
C GLN A 183 25.30 4.92 16.70
N THR A 184 24.73 4.64 15.53
CA THR A 184 23.50 3.86 15.42
C THR A 184 23.82 2.40 15.16
N LYS A 185 23.02 1.50 15.72
CA LYS A 185 23.06 0.07 15.42
C LYS A 185 21.72 -0.41 14.86
N PHE A 186 21.77 -1.52 14.14
CA PHE A 186 20.58 -2.29 13.81
C PHE A 186 20.34 -3.33 14.90
N THR A 187 19.10 -3.38 15.42
CA THR A 187 18.65 -4.42 16.35
C THR A 187 17.50 -5.18 15.71
N THR A 188 17.63 -6.51 15.56
CA THR A 188 16.56 -7.35 15.03
C THR A 188 15.82 -8.09 16.13
N HIS A 189 14.51 -8.26 15.97
CA HIS A 189 13.65 -8.99 16.88
C HIS A 189 12.79 -10.00 16.12
N LEU A 190 13.23 -11.25 16.12
CA LEU A 190 12.49 -12.39 15.58
C LEU A 190 11.18 -12.59 16.35
N LYS A 191 10.07 -12.75 15.63
CA LYS A 191 8.78 -13.11 16.20
C LYS A 191 8.61 -14.62 16.10
N ARG A 192 8.52 -15.29 17.25
CA ARG A 192 8.49 -16.75 17.34
C ARG A 192 7.07 -17.31 17.33
N THR A 193 6.09 -16.46 17.65
CA THR A 193 4.67 -16.81 17.70
C THR A 193 3.84 -15.78 16.95
N GLU A 194 2.63 -16.16 16.56
CA GLU A 194 1.66 -15.24 15.93
C GLU A 194 1.31 -14.08 16.87
N GLN A 195 1.19 -14.35 18.17
CA GLN A 195 0.89 -13.32 19.18
C GLN A 195 2.00 -12.27 19.28
N GLU A 196 3.28 -12.67 19.17
CA GLU A 196 4.42 -11.73 19.11
C GLU A 196 4.45 -10.92 17.81
N ALA A 197 3.83 -11.44 16.75
CA ALA A 197 3.76 -10.79 15.45
C ALA A 197 2.60 -9.79 15.33
N LEU A 198 1.59 -9.87 16.20
CA LEU A 198 0.55 -8.84 16.31
C LEU A 198 1.19 -7.50 16.67
N TYR A 199 0.96 -6.50 15.83
CA TYR A 199 1.61 -5.21 15.97
C TYR A 199 0.61 -4.07 15.83
N LYS A 200 0.50 -3.26 16.88
CA LYS A 200 -0.13 -1.94 16.82
C LYS A 200 0.93 -0.94 16.38
N TYR A 201 0.74 -0.32 15.23
CA TYR A 201 1.73 0.60 14.67
C TYR A 201 2.00 1.77 15.63
N ASP A 202 3.28 2.03 15.90
CA ASP A 202 3.74 3.18 16.69
C ASP A 202 4.42 4.19 15.76
N PHE A 203 3.74 5.31 15.53
CA PHE A 203 4.25 6.37 14.66
C PHE A 203 5.48 7.10 15.24
N ASN A 204 5.72 7.02 16.54
CA ASN A 204 6.89 7.63 17.18
C ASN A 204 8.14 6.73 17.08
N HIS A 205 7.94 5.42 16.93
CA HIS A 205 9.02 4.43 16.86
C HIS A 205 8.80 3.46 15.68
N PRO A 206 8.92 3.94 14.43
CA PRO A 206 8.69 3.13 13.26
C PRO A 206 9.70 1.98 13.16
N LYS A 207 9.24 0.83 12.69
CA LYS A 207 10.05 -0.39 12.54
C LYS A 207 10.11 -0.82 11.10
N TYR A 208 11.19 -1.49 10.74
CA TYR A 208 11.28 -2.24 9.48
C TYR A 208 10.69 -3.62 9.72
N HIS A 209 9.58 -3.93 9.07
CA HIS A 209 8.95 -5.25 9.08
C HIS A 209 9.60 -6.10 7.99
N ILE A 210 10.14 -7.26 8.33
CA ILE A 210 10.95 -8.05 7.40
C ILE A 210 10.47 -9.51 7.41
N VAL A 211 10.09 -10.00 6.24
CA VAL A 211 9.85 -11.43 6.00
C VAL A 211 11.04 -12.00 5.23
N HIS A 212 11.66 -13.05 5.75
CA HIS A 212 12.89 -13.59 5.19
C HIS A 212 12.93 -15.12 5.20
N ASN A 213 13.88 -15.66 4.43
CA ASN A 213 14.12 -17.10 4.34
C ASN A 213 15.50 -17.48 4.90
N ASP A 214 15.51 -18.29 5.96
CA ASP A 214 16.73 -18.70 6.65
C ASP A 214 17.63 -19.66 5.86
N ALA A 215 17.08 -20.38 4.87
CA ALA A 215 17.87 -21.30 4.04
C ALA A 215 18.42 -20.65 2.77
N ARG A 216 17.94 -19.44 2.42
CA ARG A 216 18.28 -18.78 1.15
C ARG A 216 19.09 -17.52 1.42
N ARG A 217 20.30 -17.48 0.86
CA ARG A 217 21.20 -16.33 0.94
C ARG A 217 21.37 -15.66 -0.41
N ASN A 218 21.66 -14.36 -0.40
CA ASN A 218 22.19 -13.68 -1.56
C ASN A 218 23.69 -13.99 -1.73
N GLN A 219 24.30 -13.46 -2.78
CA GLN A 219 25.73 -13.67 -3.08
C GLN A 219 26.69 -13.16 -2.00
N TRP A 220 26.21 -12.38 -1.03
CA TRP A 220 27.00 -11.80 0.07
C TRP A 220 26.79 -12.53 1.40
N GLY A 221 26.02 -13.62 1.42
CA GLY A 221 25.74 -14.37 2.64
C GLY A 221 24.63 -13.78 3.52
N GLU A 222 23.89 -12.78 3.01
CA GLU A 222 22.73 -12.19 3.72
C GLU A 222 21.43 -12.92 3.40
N LYS A 223 20.51 -12.98 4.36
CA LYS A 223 19.20 -13.62 4.18
C LYS A 223 18.42 -12.92 3.07
N ARG A 224 17.84 -13.68 2.14
CA ARG A 224 16.89 -13.11 1.17
C ARG A 224 15.61 -12.73 1.90
N ALA A 225 15.18 -11.48 1.72
CA ALA A 225 14.09 -10.88 2.46
C ALA A 225 13.24 -9.96 1.58
N PHE A 226 12.00 -9.73 2.02
CA PHE A 226 11.11 -8.68 1.55
C PHE A 226 10.72 -7.83 2.76
N ARG A 227 10.58 -6.52 2.55
CA ARG A 227 10.18 -5.55 3.57
C ARG A 227 8.88 -4.89 3.13
#